data_AF-A0A7G7LFN4-F1
#
_entry.id   AF-A0A7G7LFN4-F1
#
_cell.length_a   1.000
_cell.length_b   1.000
_cell.length_c   1.000
_cell.angle_alpha   90.00
_cell.angle_beta   90.00
_cell.angle_gamma   90.00
#
_symmetry.space_group_name_H-M   'P 1'
#
loop_
_entity.id
_entity.type
_entity.pdbx_description
1 polymer ?
#
loop_
_entity_poly.entity_id
_entity_poly.type
_entity_poly.pdbx_seq_one_letter_code
_entity_poly.pdbx_strand_id
1 'polypeptide(L)'
;MHPTIDEQLGGALRLLDVLETEDELSTASQEVLANVRRLLGKVQRSWSAQLPFHTADNAALTDLLERTAPLVDPALVPSVTAVEPLDAVAVATRNSELRALLSRVVTGLPHSPAGDAARAEIGDHLRHRVDTDPT
;
A
#
# COMPACT_ATOMS: atom_id res chain seq x y z
N MET A 1 -15.94 12.98 -14.20
CA MET A 1 -15.52 12.19 -13.03
C MET A 1 -14.99 10.88 -13.57
N HIS A 2 -13.72 10.53 -13.30
CA HIS A 2 -13.16 9.24 -13.72
C HIS A 2 -13.47 8.19 -12.64
N PRO A 3 -14.00 7.02 -13.00
CA PRO A 3 -14.31 5.97 -12.03
C PRO A 3 -13.03 5.39 -11.40
N THR A 4 -13.09 5.14 -10.10
CA THR A 4 -12.01 4.52 -9.30
C THR A 4 -11.83 3.04 -9.67
N ILE A 5 -10.68 2.46 -9.33
CA ILE A 5 -10.43 1.03 -9.55
C ILE A 5 -11.44 0.16 -8.76
N ASP A 6 -11.83 0.56 -7.55
CA ASP A 6 -12.87 -0.15 -6.79
C ASP A 6 -14.23 -0.11 -7.49
N GLU A 7 -14.60 1.03 -8.07
CA GLU A 7 -15.84 1.16 -8.85
C GLU A 7 -15.79 0.32 -10.14
N GLN A 8 -14.64 0.26 -10.81
CA GLN A 8 -14.42 -0.59 -11.99
C GLN A 8 -14.49 -2.08 -11.65
N LEU A 9 -13.83 -2.52 -10.58
CA LEU A 9 -13.86 -3.91 -10.11
C LEU A 9 -15.26 -4.30 -9.64
N GLY A 10 -15.95 -3.41 -8.91
CA GLY A 10 -17.34 -3.62 -8.51
C GLY A 10 -18.28 -3.68 -9.72
N GLY A 11 -18.05 -2.85 -10.74
CA GLY A 11 -18.78 -2.90 -12.01
C GLY A 11 -18.56 -4.22 -12.76
N ALA A 12 -17.31 -4.66 -12.88
CA ALA A 12 -16.96 -5.91 -13.55
C ALA A 12 -17.58 -7.13 -12.84
N LEU A 13 -17.57 -7.17 -11.51
CA LEU A 13 -18.21 -8.24 -10.75
C LEU A 13 -19.73 -8.27 -10.95
N ARG A 14 -20.40 -7.10 -10.97
CA ARG A 14 -21.84 -7.03 -11.28
C ARG A 14 -22.16 -7.52 -12.69
N LEU A 15 -21.32 -7.21 -13.68
CA LEU A 15 -21.50 -7.71 -15.05
C LEU A 15 -21.34 -9.23 -15.13
N LEU A 16 -20.41 -9.81 -14.36
CA LEU A 16 -20.24 -11.26 -14.27
C LEU A 16 -21.44 -11.93 -13.59
N ASP A 17 -22.01 -11.31 -12.55
CA ASP A 17 -23.22 -11.83 -11.89
C ASP A 17 -24.42 -11.88 -12.86
N VAL A 18 -24.53 -10.92 -13.79
CA VAL A 18 -25.56 -10.96 -14.85
C VAL A 18 -25.31 -12.12 -15.81
N LEU A 19 -24.07 -12.30 -16.26
CA LEU A 19 -23.71 -13.39 -17.18
C LEU A 19 -23.89 -14.78 -16.57
N GLU A 20 -23.71 -14.95 -15.26
CA GLU A 20 -23.96 -16.23 -14.57
C GLU A 20 -25.44 -16.63 -14.59
N THR A 21 -26.37 -15.70 -14.83
CA THR A 21 -27.82 -15.99 -14.93
C THR A 21 -28.29 -16.33 -16.35
N GLU A 22 -27.39 -16.32 -17.34
CA GLU A 22 -27.69 -16.67 -18.73
C GLU A 22 -27.67 -18.20 -18.92
N ASP A 23 -28.83 -18.78 -19.25
CA ASP A 23 -29.03 -20.24 -19.40
C ASP A 23 -28.31 -20.85 -20.63
N GLU A 24 -27.80 -20.03 -21.56
CA GLU A 24 -27.18 -20.49 -22.81
C GLU A 24 -25.69 -20.89 -22.67
N LEU A 25 -25.10 -20.68 -21.50
CA LEU A 25 -23.68 -20.94 -21.29
C LEU A 25 -23.37 -22.44 -21.10
N SER A 26 -22.34 -22.91 -21.79
CA SER A 26 -21.79 -24.25 -21.55
C SER A 26 -21.24 -24.37 -20.13
N THR A 27 -21.21 -25.59 -19.57
CA THR A 27 -20.62 -25.85 -18.25
C THR A 27 -19.17 -25.35 -18.14
N ALA A 28 -18.36 -25.53 -19.19
CA ALA A 28 -16.99 -25.03 -19.22
C ALA A 28 -16.92 -23.49 -19.16
N SER A 29 -17.86 -22.80 -19.83
CA SER A 29 -17.96 -21.34 -19.78
C SER A 29 -18.37 -20.85 -18.39
N GLN A 30 -19.28 -21.55 -17.72
CA GLN A 30 -19.69 -21.25 -16.33
C GLN A 30 -18.51 -21.41 -15.36
N GLU A 31 -17.69 -22.45 -15.51
CA GLU A 31 -16.48 -22.63 -14.68
C GLU A 31 -15.45 -21.51 -14.89
N VAL A 32 -15.27 -21.05 -16.13
CA VAL A 32 -14.39 -19.91 -16.41
C VAL A 32 -14.91 -18.64 -15.76
N LEU A 33 -16.21 -18.34 -15.87
CA LEU A 33 -16.83 -17.17 -15.23
C LEU A 33 -16.67 -17.20 -13.71
N ALA A 34 -16.95 -18.34 -13.07
CA ALA A 34 -16.78 -18.50 -11.63
C ALA A 34 -15.32 -18.25 -11.19
N ASN A 35 -14.35 -18.72 -12.00
CA ASN A 35 -12.93 -18.48 -11.74
C ASN A 35 -12.54 -17.02 -11.92
N VAL A 36 -13.00 -16.35 -12.98
CA VAL A 36 -12.77 -14.92 -13.21
C VAL A 36 -13.35 -14.09 -12.07
N ARG A 37 -14.59 -14.38 -11.66
CA ARG A 37 -15.25 -13.74 -10.52
C ARG A 37 -14.46 -13.90 -9.23
N ARG A 38 -13.98 -15.13 -8.96
CA ARG A 38 -13.13 -15.42 -7.80
C ARG A 38 -11.82 -14.62 -7.82
N LEU A 39 -11.18 -14.50 -8.98
CA LEU A 39 -9.93 -13.75 -9.14
C LEU A 39 -10.17 -12.25 -8.96
N LEU A 40 -11.16 -11.67 -9.65
CA LEU A 40 -11.51 -10.26 -9.52
C LEU A 40 -11.96 -9.90 -8.10
N GLY A 41 -12.72 -10.77 -7.44
CA GLY A 41 -13.10 -10.56 -6.04
C GLY A 41 -11.90 -10.60 -5.09
N LYS A 42 -10.87 -11.42 -5.37
CA LYS A 42 -9.60 -11.37 -4.62
C LYS A 42 -8.85 -10.05 -4.87
N VAL A 43 -8.77 -9.62 -6.13
CA VAL A 43 -8.13 -8.35 -6.50
C VAL A 43 -8.84 -7.18 -5.82
N GLN A 44 -10.17 -7.13 -5.84
CA GLN A 44 -10.95 -6.08 -5.19
C GLN A 44 -10.71 -6.02 -3.67
N ARG A 45 -10.70 -7.18 -2.99
CA ARG A 45 -10.40 -7.22 -1.56
C ARG A 45 -8.96 -6.79 -1.25
N SER A 46 -8.00 -7.21 -2.07
CA SER A 46 -6.61 -6.78 -1.94
C SER A 46 -6.47 -5.28 -2.16
N TRP A 47 -7.12 -4.75 -3.18
CA TRP A 47 -7.05 -3.35 -3.58
C TRP A 47 -7.70 -2.42 -2.53
N SER A 48 -8.89 -2.77 -2.06
CA SER A 48 -9.60 -2.02 -1.02
C SER A 48 -8.85 -1.96 0.31
N ALA A 49 -8.01 -2.94 0.62
CA ALA A 49 -7.16 -2.93 1.81
C ALA A 49 -5.85 -2.15 1.61
N GLN A 50 -5.30 -2.13 0.39
CA GLN A 50 -4.00 -1.51 0.09
C GLN A 50 -4.00 0.01 0.27
N LEU A 51 -5.05 0.70 -0.16
CA LEU A 51 -5.08 2.14 -0.07
C LEU A 51 -5.09 2.65 1.39
N PRO A 52 -5.98 2.18 2.29
CA PRO A 52 -5.91 2.52 3.71
C PRO A 52 -4.57 2.16 4.36
N PHE A 53 -4.01 1.00 4.00
CA PHE A 53 -2.71 0.57 4.52
C PHE A 53 -1.60 1.54 4.12
N HIS A 54 -1.43 1.81 2.82
CA HIS A 54 -0.36 2.71 2.36
C HIS A 54 -0.56 4.15 2.83
N THR A 55 -1.80 4.64 2.97
CA THR A 55 -2.06 5.96 3.57
C THR A 55 -1.58 6.02 5.03
N ALA A 56 -1.91 5.01 5.84
CA ALA A 56 -1.47 4.96 7.23
C ALA A 56 0.06 4.78 7.35
N ASP A 57 0.64 3.90 6.52
CA ASP A 57 2.08 3.65 6.49
C ASP A 57 2.88 4.87 6.02
N ASN A 58 2.36 5.63 5.03
CA ASN A 58 2.99 6.88 4.61
C ASN A 58 3.04 7.93 5.72
N ALA A 59 1.97 8.03 6.51
CA ALA A 59 1.94 8.94 7.66
C ALA A 59 2.97 8.51 8.72
N ALA A 60 2.95 7.23 9.11
CA ALA A 60 3.88 6.68 10.09
C ALA A 60 5.35 6.79 9.66
N LEU A 61 5.65 6.52 8.39
CA LEU A 61 7.01 6.65 7.83
C LEU A 61 7.46 8.11 7.77
N THR A 62 6.57 9.03 7.42
CA THR A 62 6.88 10.47 7.42
C THR A 62 7.26 10.94 8.81
N ASP A 63 6.42 10.65 9.81
CA ASP A 63 6.66 10.99 11.21
C ASP A 63 7.98 10.38 11.73
N LEU A 64 8.26 9.13 11.38
CA LEU A 64 9.51 8.45 11.75
C LEU A 64 10.73 9.10 11.09
N LEU A 65 10.64 9.45 9.81
CA LEU A 65 11.73 10.08 9.08
C LEU A 65 12.00 11.50 9.58
N GLU A 66 10.98 12.27 9.95
CA GLU A 66 11.16 13.60 10.55
C GLU A 66 12.01 13.56 11.82
N ARG A 67 11.87 12.51 12.63
CA ARG A 67 12.65 12.33 13.87
C ARG A 67 14.05 11.76 13.62
N THR A 68 14.19 10.85 12.67
CA THR A 68 15.42 10.05 12.50
C THR A 68 16.35 10.58 11.41
N ALA A 69 15.83 11.16 10.33
CA ALA A 69 16.64 11.68 9.22
C ALA A 69 17.63 12.79 9.64
N PRO A 70 17.30 13.75 10.52
CA PRO A 70 18.24 14.80 10.94
C PRO A 70 19.50 14.29 11.65
N LEU A 71 19.48 13.05 12.19
CA LEU A 71 20.65 12.42 12.80
C LEU A 71 21.71 12.00 11.76
N VAL A 72 21.32 11.93 10.49
CA VAL A 72 22.17 11.57 9.35
C VAL A 72 22.42 12.80 8.48
N ASP A 73 21.34 13.37 7.95
CA ASP A 73 21.34 14.55 7.09
C ASP A 73 19.93 15.18 7.12
N PRO A 74 19.77 16.44 7.58
CA PRO A 74 18.50 17.14 7.55
C PRO A 74 17.84 17.23 6.17
N ALA A 75 18.62 17.15 5.08
CA ALA A 75 18.07 17.14 3.71
C ALA A 75 17.33 15.82 3.35
N LEU A 76 17.44 14.78 4.19
CA LEU A 76 16.69 13.52 4.05
C LEU A 76 15.29 13.59 4.65
N VAL A 77 14.93 14.66 5.35
CA VAL A 77 13.57 14.86 5.85
C VAL A 77 12.62 14.96 4.66
N PRO A 78 11.57 14.12 4.57
CA PRO A 78 10.65 14.14 3.45
C PRO A 78 9.91 15.47 3.36
N SER A 79 9.81 16.02 2.15
CA SER A 79 8.87 17.10 1.85
C SER A 79 7.44 16.60 2.07
N VAL A 80 6.63 17.37 2.80
CA VAL A 80 5.18 17.11 2.96
C VAL A 80 4.48 17.48 1.66
N THR A 81 4.42 16.53 0.73
CA THR A 81 3.55 16.61 -0.45
C THR A 81 2.20 16.01 -0.09
N ALA A 82 1.14 16.83 -0.16
CA ALA A 82 -0.22 16.33 -0.01
C ALA A 82 -0.54 15.42 -1.20
N VAL A 83 -0.54 14.10 -0.97
CA VAL A 83 -1.06 13.12 -1.92
C VAL A 83 -2.54 12.95 -1.60
N GLU A 84 -3.42 13.21 -2.57
CA GLU A 84 -4.84 12.95 -2.38
C GLU A 84 -5.06 11.45 -2.11
N PRO A 85 -5.75 11.06 -1.02
CA PRO A 85 -5.90 9.66 -0.64
C PRO A 85 -6.67 8.81 -1.65
N LEU A 86 -7.24 9.40 -2.70
CA LEU A 86 -8.01 8.68 -3.70
C LEU A 86 -7.14 8.10 -4.83
N ASP A 87 -5.88 8.53 -4.94
CA ASP A 87 -4.93 8.02 -5.94
C ASP A 87 -4.05 6.93 -5.32
N ALA A 88 -4.52 5.68 -5.38
CA ALA A 88 -3.80 4.53 -4.85
C ALA A 88 -2.42 4.32 -5.49
N VAL A 89 -2.25 4.69 -6.77
CA VAL A 89 -0.94 4.60 -7.44
C VAL A 89 0.00 5.63 -6.85
N ALA A 90 -0.42 6.90 -6.75
CA ALA A 90 0.39 7.94 -6.14
C ALA A 90 0.72 7.63 -4.66
N VAL A 91 -0.24 7.11 -3.90
CA VAL A 91 -0.05 6.72 -2.50
C VAL A 91 0.97 5.56 -2.37
N ALA A 92 0.90 4.54 -3.24
CA ALA A 92 1.85 3.44 -3.26
C ALA A 92 3.26 3.84 -3.76
N THR A 93 3.33 4.73 -4.77
CA THR A 93 4.59 5.33 -5.22
C THR A 93 5.24 6.11 -4.09
N ARG A 94 4.47 6.93 -3.39
CA ARG A 94 4.97 7.67 -2.23
C ARG A 94 5.49 6.74 -1.12
N ASN A 95 4.80 5.63 -0.87
CA ASN A 95 5.26 4.63 0.10
C ASN A 95 6.63 4.07 -0.28
N SER A 96 6.81 3.74 -1.55
CA SER A 96 8.09 3.23 -2.08
C SER A 96 9.22 4.25 -1.92
N GLU A 97 8.95 5.53 -2.19
CA GLU A 97 9.91 6.63 -1.98
C GLU A 97 10.31 6.78 -0.51
N LEU A 98 9.34 6.77 0.41
CA LEU A 98 9.60 6.88 1.85
C LEU A 98 10.42 5.69 2.36
N ARG A 99 10.14 4.47 1.87
CA ARG A 99 10.94 3.28 2.21
C ARG A 99 12.37 3.38 1.68
N ALA A 100 12.56 3.92 0.47
CA ALA A 100 13.89 4.17 -0.08
C ALA A 100 14.67 5.20 0.76
N LEU A 101 14.00 6.26 1.23
CA LEU A 101 14.59 7.24 2.15
C LEU A 101 14.94 6.60 3.51
N LEU A 102 14.06 5.80 4.08
CA LEU A 102 14.31 5.08 5.33
C LEU A 102 15.54 4.17 5.22
N SER A 103 15.70 3.47 4.10
CA SER A 103 16.89 2.65 3.83
C SER A 103 18.17 3.49 3.89
N ARG A 104 18.17 4.69 3.28
CA ARG A 104 19.32 5.62 3.36
C ARG A 104 19.59 6.06 4.79
N VAL A 105 18.57 6.42 5.55
CA VAL A 105 18.70 6.80 6.96
C VAL A 105 19.32 5.65 7.77
N VAL A 106 18.78 4.43 7.67
CA VAL A 106 19.31 3.25 8.38
C VAL A 106 20.79 3.03 8.10
N THR A 107 21.22 3.15 6.84
CA THR A 107 22.64 2.97 6.48
C THR A 107 23.56 4.08 6.99
N GLY A 108 23.02 5.30 7.19
CA GLY A 108 23.78 6.47 7.62
C GLY A 108 23.76 6.75 9.13
N LEU A 109 22.97 6.02 9.92
CA LEU A 109 22.84 6.28 11.35
C LEU A 109 24.20 6.17 12.08
N PRO A 110 24.54 7.12 12.97
CA PRO A 110 25.78 7.07 13.72
C PRO A 110 25.77 5.96 14.78
N HIS A 111 26.95 5.51 15.21
CA HIS A 111 27.11 4.63 16.38
C HIS A 111 27.18 5.50 17.64
N SER A 112 26.05 6.10 18.00
CA SER A 112 25.88 6.95 19.17
C SER A 112 24.59 6.56 19.90
N PRO A 113 24.40 6.96 21.18
CA PRO A 113 23.16 6.66 21.90
C PRO A 113 21.89 7.12 21.17
N ALA A 114 21.95 8.28 20.49
CA ALA A 114 20.84 8.77 19.67
C ALA A 114 20.62 7.92 18.41
N GLY A 115 21.70 7.47 17.76
CA GLY A 115 21.62 6.56 16.61
C GLY A 115 21.08 5.17 16.99
N ASP A 116 21.45 4.64 18.16
CA ASP A 116 20.95 3.36 18.65
C ASP A 116 19.47 3.42 19.03
N ALA A 117 19.03 4.52 19.65
CA ALA A 117 17.62 4.77 19.92
C ALA A 117 16.81 4.85 18.60
N ALA A 118 17.33 5.55 17.58
CA ALA A 118 16.71 5.60 16.27
C ALA A 118 16.64 4.23 15.58
N ARG A 119 17.68 3.39 15.69
CA ARG A 119 17.64 2.01 15.18
C ARG A 119 16.54 1.18 15.84
N ALA A 120 16.38 1.33 17.16
CA ALA A 120 15.33 0.63 17.91
C ALA A 120 13.93 1.07 17.43
N GLU A 121 13.69 2.37 17.31
CA GLU A 121 12.41 2.93 16.84
C GLU A 121 12.07 2.47 15.41
N ILE A 122 13.05 2.51 14.50
CA ILE A 122 12.90 1.99 13.14
C ILE A 122 12.60 0.48 13.17
N GLY A 123 13.30 -0.28 14.01
CA GLY A 123 13.08 -1.71 14.18
C GLY A 123 11.68 -2.06 14.70
N ASP A 124 11.15 -1.27 15.63
CA ASP A 124 9.77 -1.41 16.13
C ASP A 124 8.75 -1.14 15.02
N HIS A 125 8.94 -0.06 14.25
CA HIS A 125 8.07 0.26 13.11
C HIS A 125 8.08 -0.86 12.05
N LEU A 126 9.26 -1.38 11.69
CA LEU A 126 9.37 -2.46 10.70
C LEU A 126 8.70 -3.76 11.17
N ARG A 127 8.81 -4.10 12.46
CA ARG A 127 8.09 -5.26 13.03
C ARG A 127 6.58 -5.08 12.97
N HIS A 128 6.09 -3.92 13.41
CA HIS A 128 4.65 -3.61 13.36
C HIS A 128 4.09 -3.66 11.93
N ARG A 129 4.86 -3.16 10.96
CA ARG A 129 4.49 -3.20 9.54
C ARG A 129 4.35 -4.63 9.03
N VAL A 130 5.32 -5.51 9.32
CA VAL A 130 5.27 -6.94 8.92
C VAL A 130 4.07 -7.66 9.53
N ASP A 131 3.71 -7.35 10.78
CA ASP A 131 2.54 -7.93 11.45
C ASP A 131 1.20 -7.47 10.84
N THR A 132 1.18 -6.28 10.22
CA THR A 132 -0.03 -5.64 9.67
C THR A 132 -0.21 -5.94 8.18
N ASP A 133 0.87 -5.90 7.41
CA ASP A 133 0.94 -6.33 6.01
C ASP A 133 2.39 -6.71 5.65
N PRO A 134 2.69 -8.01 5.40
CA PRO A 134 4.04 -8.45 5.10
C PRO A 134 4.50 -8.08 3.67
N THR A 135 3.66 -7.44 2.86
CA THR A 135 3.99 -7.08 1.46
C THR A 135 4.86 -5.82 1.29
#